data_AF-Q89GA6-F1
#
_entry.id   AF-Q89GA6-F1
#
_cell.length_a   1.000
_cell.length_b   1.000
_cell.length_c   1.000
_cell.angle_alpha   90.00
_cell.angle_beta   90.00
_cell.angle_gamma   90.00
#
_symmetry.space_group_name_H-M   'P 1'
#
loop_
_entity.id
_entity.type
_entity.pdbx_description
1 polymer ?
#
loop_
_entity_poly.entity_id
_entity_poly.type
_entity_poly.pdbx_seq_one_letter_code
_entity_poly.pdbx_strand_id
1 'polypeptide(L)'
;MQHDKLCLDHNNQLTGCVENRRWIMKGVVYATLNIQGSCNNRCDTLPDDAEWAARNNANILWMQQTFEMARTYRAAAIMFISQADPGWDQSDGTRAPLRDPKTLAQTDANPDGFQAFLVALRDEVVAFGKPVAYVHGDSHYFRIDRPFLDSKGRRLENFVRVETFGDNQANGNNDVHWLKVFVDDRSREVFAFQPQIVPANRTAVPAPPKRGDD
;
A
#
# COMPACT_ATOMS: atom_id res chain seq x y z
N MET A 1 3.14 11.26 -13.92
CA MET A 1 2.09 10.30 -14.30
C MET A 1 2.74 9.28 -15.23
N GLN A 2 2.30 8.02 -15.21
CA GLN A 2 2.78 7.00 -16.15
C GLN A 2 2.08 7.19 -17.49
N HIS A 3 2.80 7.71 -18.48
CA HIS A 3 2.26 7.99 -19.81
C HIS A 3 2.44 6.83 -20.79
N ASP A 4 3.25 5.82 -20.43
CA ASP A 4 3.42 4.60 -21.20
C ASP A 4 2.06 3.93 -21.40
N LYS A 5 1.74 3.58 -22.65
CA LYS A 5 0.47 2.93 -22.99
C LYS A 5 0.52 1.45 -22.63
N LEU A 6 0.37 1.16 -21.33
CA LEU A 6 0.51 -0.19 -20.76
C LEU A 6 -0.75 -0.69 -20.06
N CYS A 7 -1.65 0.21 -19.63
CA CYS A 7 -2.95 -0.17 -19.07
C CYS A 7 -4.00 -0.33 -20.19
N LEU A 8 -5.10 -1.02 -19.92
CA LEU A 8 -6.24 -1.11 -20.84
C LEU A 8 -7.32 -0.10 -20.44
N ASP A 9 -7.98 0.51 -21.43
CA ASP A 9 -9.24 1.22 -21.23
C ASP A 9 -10.44 0.26 -21.34
N HIS A 10 -11.66 0.79 -21.16
CA HIS A 10 -12.89 0.01 -21.24
C HIS A 10 -13.14 -0.65 -22.61
N ASN A 11 -12.46 -0.20 -23.67
CA ASN A 11 -12.55 -0.78 -25.01
C ASN A 11 -11.38 -1.75 -25.30
N ASN A 12 -10.63 -2.17 -24.28
CA ASN A 12 -9.42 -3.00 -24.39
C ASN A 12 -8.32 -2.38 -25.25
N GLN A 13 -8.23 -1.05 -25.30
CA GLN A 13 -7.16 -0.33 -25.99
C GLN A 13 -6.07 0.09 -24.99
N LEU A 14 -4.81 0.00 -25.43
CA LEU A 14 -3.68 0.43 -24.61
C LEU A 14 -3.68 1.94 -24.37
N THR A 15 -3.60 2.32 -23.10
CA THR A 15 -3.64 3.69 -22.59
C THR A 15 -2.66 3.90 -21.44
N GLY A 16 -2.43 5.15 -21.06
CA GLY A 16 -1.62 5.51 -19.91
C GLY A 16 -2.27 5.09 -18.59
N CYS A 17 -1.47 4.66 -17.62
CA CYS A 17 -1.95 4.32 -16.28
C CYS A 17 -2.06 5.58 -15.43
N VAL A 18 -3.19 6.29 -15.51
CA VAL A 18 -3.35 7.66 -14.98
C VAL A 18 -3.36 7.74 -13.45
N GLU A 19 -3.70 6.64 -12.78
CA GLU A 19 -3.62 6.47 -11.33
C GLU A 19 -2.18 6.35 -10.85
N ASN A 20 -1.23 5.97 -11.73
CA ASN A 20 0.19 5.90 -11.40
C ASN A 20 0.83 7.29 -11.52
N ARG A 21 1.06 7.92 -10.37
CA ARG A 21 1.68 9.25 -10.23
C ARG A 21 2.90 9.15 -9.32
N ARG A 22 3.87 10.03 -9.54
CA ARG A 22 5.14 10.05 -8.82
C ARG A 22 5.64 11.47 -8.69
N TRP A 23 6.17 11.82 -7.53
CA TRP A 23 6.73 13.12 -7.24
C TRP A 23 7.83 13.01 -6.18
N ILE A 24 8.63 14.06 -6.07
CA ILE A 24 9.68 14.18 -5.06
C ILE A 24 9.32 15.34 -4.15
N MET A 25 9.41 15.12 -2.83
CA MET A 25 9.19 16.16 -1.84
C MET A 25 10.06 15.86 -0.61
N LYS A 26 10.77 16.87 -0.09
CA LYS A 26 11.60 16.75 1.13
C LYS A 26 12.53 15.51 1.10
N GLY A 27 13.28 15.33 0.02
CA GLY A 27 14.23 14.22 -0.11
C GLY A 27 13.61 12.82 -0.24
N VAL A 28 12.29 12.70 -0.34
CA VAL A 28 11.55 11.44 -0.47
C VAL A 28 10.89 11.33 -1.84
N VAL A 29 10.90 10.14 -2.43
CA VAL A 29 10.10 9.84 -3.63
C VAL A 29 8.77 9.22 -3.21
N TYR A 30 7.68 9.75 -3.73
CA TYR A 30 6.33 9.24 -3.51
C TYR A 30 5.81 8.67 -4.82
N ALA A 31 5.07 7.58 -4.76
CA ALA A 31 4.34 7.07 -5.92
C ALA A 31 3.00 6.46 -5.52
N THR A 32 1.98 6.71 -6.33
CA THR A 32 0.73 5.96 -6.29
C THR A 32 0.83 4.74 -7.20
N LEU A 33 0.17 3.66 -6.80
CA LEU A 33 0.08 2.39 -7.52
C LEU A 33 -1.37 2.03 -7.71
N ASN A 34 -1.76 1.74 -8.95
CA ASN A 34 -3.11 1.31 -9.30
C ASN A 34 -3.30 -0.17 -8.95
N ILE A 35 -3.30 -0.54 -7.67
CA ILE A 35 -3.49 -1.92 -7.21
C ILE A 35 -4.86 -2.01 -6.54
N GLN A 36 -5.75 -2.78 -7.16
CA GLN A 36 -7.16 -2.91 -6.77
C GLN A 36 -7.32 -3.96 -5.67
N GLY A 37 -8.37 -3.81 -4.86
CA GLY A 37 -8.84 -4.87 -3.97
C GLY A 37 -9.36 -6.09 -4.75
N SER A 38 -10.06 -6.99 -4.06
CA SER A 38 -10.72 -8.16 -4.68
C SER A 38 -9.80 -8.95 -5.62
N CYS A 39 -8.75 -9.54 -5.04
CA CYS A 39 -7.74 -10.32 -5.78
C CYS A 39 -7.05 -9.54 -6.90
N ASN A 40 -6.92 -8.22 -6.75
CA ASN A 40 -6.40 -7.33 -7.78
C ASN A 40 -7.26 -7.29 -9.06
N ASN A 41 -8.58 -7.31 -8.93
CA ASN A 41 -9.57 -7.42 -10.02
C ASN A 41 -9.63 -8.81 -10.71
N ARG A 42 -9.19 -9.86 -10.00
CA ARG A 42 -9.25 -11.25 -10.50
C ARG A 42 -10.35 -12.08 -9.87
N CYS A 43 -11.08 -11.52 -8.91
CA CYS A 43 -12.21 -12.19 -8.27
C CYS A 43 -13.31 -11.17 -7.95
N ASP A 44 -14.39 -11.64 -7.30
CA ASP A 44 -15.56 -10.83 -6.96
C ASP A 44 -16.34 -10.39 -8.22
N THR A 45 -16.54 -9.09 -8.42
CA THR A 45 -17.51 -8.55 -9.38
C THR A 45 -16.84 -8.24 -10.71
N LEU A 46 -17.27 -8.91 -11.78
CA LEU A 46 -16.79 -8.72 -13.16
C LEU A 46 -15.25 -8.75 -13.29
N PRO A 47 -14.58 -9.83 -12.86
CA PRO A 47 -13.12 -9.94 -12.96
C PRO A 47 -12.66 -9.86 -14.42
N ASP A 48 -11.50 -9.25 -14.63
CA ASP A 48 -10.91 -9.07 -15.95
C ASP A 48 -9.40 -9.39 -15.90
N ASP A 49 -9.05 -10.62 -16.27
CA ASP A 49 -7.66 -11.08 -16.27
C ASP A 49 -6.78 -10.31 -17.28
N ALA A 50 -7.35 -9.80 -18.38
CA ALA A 50 -6.58 -9.05 -19.38
C ALA A 50 -6.24 -7.65 -18.86
N GLU A 51 -7.21 -6.97 -18.26
CA GLU A 51 -7.03 -5.70 -17.55
C GLU A 51 -6.00 -5.87 -16.42
N TRP A 52 -6.20 -6.86 -15.55
CA TRP A 52 -5.29 -7.14 -14.45
C TRP A 52 -3.87 -7.36 -14.95
N ALA A 53 -3.68 -8.22 -15.96
CA ALA A 53 -2.34 -8.55 -16.45
C ALA A 53 -1.62 -7.29 -16.97
N ALA A 54 -2.31 -6.47 -17.75
CA ALA A 54 -1.78 -5.22 -18.29
C ALA A 54 -1.42 -4.22 -17.17
N ARG A 55 -2.37 -3.95 -16.26
CA ARG A 55 -2.18 -3.03 -15.13
C ARG A 55 -1.11 -3.51 -14.14
N ASN A 56 -1.08 -4.81 -13.83
CA ASN A 56 -0.11 -5.39 -12.91
C ASN A 56 1.32 -5.26 -13.47
N ASN A 57 1.53 -5.55 -14.76
CA ASN A 57 2.81 -5.32 -15.41
C ASN A 57 3.21 -3.83 -15.40
N ALA A 58 2.25 -2.94 -15.68
CA ALA A 58 2.50 -1.50 -15.64
C ALA A 58 2.88 -1.00 -14.23
N ASN A 59 2.23 -1.51 -13.18
CA ASN A 59 2.55 -1.20 -11.78
C ASN A 59 3.93 -1.71 -11.35
N ILE A 60 4.30 -2.93 -11.76
CA ILE A 60 5.63 -3.50 -11.47
C ILE A 60 6.71 -2.62 -12.10
N LEU A 61 6.56 -2.27 -13.38
CA LEU A 61 7.50 -1.38 -14.07
C LEU A 61 7.55 0.00 -13.40
N TRP A 62 6.40 0.58 -13.07
CA TRP A 62 6.32 1.89 -12.41
C TRP A 62 7.00 1.89 -11.03
N MET A 63 6.80 0.83 -10.26
CA MET A 63 7.43 0.61 -8.96
C MET A 63 8.96 0.51 -9.11
N GLN A 64 9.46 -0.32 -10.02
CA GLN A 64 10.90 -0.47 -10.29
C GLN A 64 11.54 0.85 -10.73
N GLN A 65 10.91 1.57 -11.66
CA GLN A 65 11.35 2.90 -12.08
C GLN A 65 11.34 3.91 -10.92
N THR A 66 10.44 3.76 -9.94
CA THR A 66 10.41 4.61 -8.74
C THR A 66 11.60 4.37 -7.85
N PHE A 67 12.00 3.11 -7.68
CA PHE A 67 13.26 2.77 -7.00
C PHE A 67 14.49 3.26 -7.76
N GLU A 68 14.52 3.14 -9.08
CA GLU A 68 15.60 3.69 -9.91
C GLU A 68 15.72 5.21 -9.77
N MET A 69 14.60 5.93 -9.81
CA MET A 69 14.54 7.35 -9.54
C MET A 69 15.07 7.66 -8.14
N ALA A 70 14.62 6.94 -7.11
CA ALA A 70 15.07 7.15 -5.75
C ALA A 70 16.60 6.95 -5.60
N ARG A 71 17.18 5.95 -6.27
CA ARG A 71 18.63 5.74 -6.33
C ARG A 71 19.34 6.91 -7.02
N THR A 72 18.85 7.33 -8.19
CA THR A 72 19.43 8.42 -8.99
C THR A 72 19.42 9.75 -8.24
N TYR A 73 18.30 10.09 -7.60
CA TYR A 73 18.13 11.31 -6.81
C TYR A 73 18.71 11.19 -5.39
N ARG A 74 19.27 10.03 -5.04
CA ARG A 74 19.79 9.72 -3.69
C ARG A 74 18.76 9.98 -2.59
N ALA A 75 17.49 9.70 -2.88
CA ALA A 75 16.38 9.92 -1.96
C ALA A 75 16.62 9.20 -0.61
N ALA A 76 16.13 9.81 0.46
CA ALA A 76 16.22 9.28 1.81
C ALA A 76 15.26 8.09 2.01
N ALA A 77 14.11 8.10 1.34
CA ALA A 77 13.10 7.05 1.44
C ALA A 77 12.16 7.02 0.23
N ILE A 78 11.29 6.02 0.20
CA ILE A 78 10.16 5.91 -0.74
C ILE A 78 8.86 5.73 0.03
N MET A 79 7.76 6.33 -0.46
CA MET A 79 6.41 6.02 -0.01
C MET A 79 5.54 5.61 -1.19
N PHE A 80 5.02 4.39 -1.16
CA PHE A 80 4.00 3.89 -2.05
C PHE A 80 2.62 4.08 -1.43
N ILE A 81 1.63 4.41 -2.26
CA ILE A 81 0.23 4.60 -1.86
C ILE A 81 -0.64 3.80 -2.83
N SER A 82 -1.51 2.94 -2.31
CA SER A 82 -2.36 2.05 -3.09
C SER A 82 -3.70 1.81 -2.39
N GLN A 83 -4.66 1.17 -3.06
CA GLN A 83 -5.92 0.78 -2.42
C GLN A 83 -5.74 -0.51 -1.61
N ALA A 84 -5.29 -1.57 -2.29
CA ALA A 84 -5.40 -2.96 -1.83
C ALA A 84 -4.57 -3.29 -0.58
N ASP A 85 -5.10 -4.19 0.26
CA ASP A 85 -4.30 -4.98 1.18
C ASP A 85 -3.95 -6.32 0.53
N PRO A 86 -2.72 -6.48 0.01
CA PRO A 86 -2.36 -7.71 -0.67
C PRO A 86 -2.16 -8.87 0.31
N GLY A 87 -2.08 -8.61 1.62
CA GLY A 87 -1.56 -9.56 2.60
C GLY A 87 -0.04 -9.71 2.50
N TRP A 88 0.60 -10.10 3.60
CA TRP A 88 2.07 -10.02 3.75
C TRP A 88 2.69 -11.26 4.38
N ASP A 89 1.94 -11.92 5.26
CA ASP A 89 2.38 -13.07 6.05
C ASP A 89 1.19 -13.95 6.43
N GLN A 90 1.35 -14.76 7.49
CA GLN A 90 0.35 -15.71 7.98
C GLN A 90 -0.52 -15.17 9.14
N SER A 91 -0.40 -13.89 9.50
CA SER A 91 -0.91 -13.39 10.79
C SER A 91 -2.36 -12.91 10.79
N ASP A 92 -2.94 -12.56 9.65
CA ASP A 92 -4.23 -11.84 9.61
C ASP A 92 -5.19 -12.27 8.49
N GLY A 93 -5.58 -13.55 8.51
CA GLY A 93 -6.42 -14.15 7.47
C GLY A 93 -7.88 -13.70 7.49
N THR A 94 -8.30 -12.88 8.46
CA THR A 94 -9.67 -12.35 8.52
C THR A 94 -9.85 -11.06 7.70
N ARG A 95 -8.74 -10.41 7.32
CA ARG A 95 -8.72 -9.07 6.71
C ARG A 95 -7.91 -8.99 5.44
N ALA A 96 -6.97 -9.90 5.25
CA ALA A 96 -6.11 -9.95 4.06
C ALA A 96 -5.83 -11.40 3.66
N PRO A 97 -5.43 -11.64 2.39
CA PRO A 97 -4.92 -12.94 2.00
C PRO A 97 -3.74 -13.39 2.86
N LEU A 98 -3.78 -14.63 3.33
CA LEU A 98 -2.61 -15.25 3.97
C LEU A 98 -1.57 -15.60 2.90
N ARG A 99 -0.28 -15.37 3.22
CA ARG A 99 0.82 -15.63 2.30
C ARG A 99 1.89 -16.52 2.90
N ASP A 100 2.43 -17.41 2.07
CA ASP A 100 3.71 -18.07 2.37
C ASP A 100 4.82 -17.01 2.42
N PRO A 101 5.54 -16.84 3.54
CA PRO A 101 6.48 -15.72 3.64
C PRO A 101 7.71 -15.83 2.72
N LYS A 102 8.03 -17.03 2.21
CA LYS A 102 9.17 -17.25 1.31
C LYS A 102 8.78 -16.99 -0.14
N THR A 103 7.66 -17.54 -0.59
CA THR A 103 7.21 -17.44 -1.99
C THR A 103 6.27 -16.26 -2.24
N LEU A 104 5.69 -15.71 -1.17
CA LEU A 104 4.61 -14.71 -1.19
C LEU A 104 3.37 -15.20 -1.92
N ALA A 105 3.25 -16.50 -2.20
CA ALA A 105 2.05 -17.08 -2.75
C ALA A 105 0.93 -17.00 -1.72
N GLN A 106 -0.23 -16.56 -2.16
CA GLN A 106 -1.47 -16.63 -1.42
C GLN A 106 -1.81 -18.10 -1.10
N THR A 107 -2.30 -18.36 0.12
CA THR A 107 -2.55 -19.72 0.62
C THR A 107 -4.02 -20.11 0.65
N ASP A 108 -4.91 -19.22 0.21
CA ASP A 108 -6.33 -19.51 0.05
C ASP A 108 -6.67 -19.98 -1.38
N ALA A 109 -7.95 -20.19 -1.69
CA ALA A 109 -8.40 -20.72 -2.98
C ALA A 109 -8.66 -19.63 -4.05
N ASN A 110 -8.48 -18.36 -3.74
CA ASN A 110 -8.73 -17.27 -4.69
C ASN A 110 -7.57 -17.13 -5.70
N PRO A 111 -7.82 -16.58 -6.90
CA PRO A 111 -6.75 -16.25 -7.83
C PRO A 111 -5.76 -15.25 -7.22
N ASP A 112 -4.47 -15.58 -7.22
CA ASP A 112 -3.46 -14.65 -6.70
C ASP A 112 -3.17 -13.56 -7.73
N GLY A 113 -3.63 -12.34 -7.46
CA GLY A 113 -3.38 -11.16 -8.29
C GLY A 113 -2.21 -10.29 -7.82
N PHE A 114 -1.57 -10.62 -6.69
CA PHE A 114 -0.61 -9.73 -6.02
C PHE A 114 0.81 -10.30 -5.94
N GLN A 115 0.99 -11.62 -6.00
CA GLN A 115 2.28 -12.27 -5.76
C GLN A 115 3.42 -11.68 -6.60
N ALA A 116 3.21 -11.53 -7.92
CA ALA A 116 4.25 -11.03 -8.81
C ALA A 116 4.71 -9.60 -8.42
N PHE A 117 3.76 -8.74 -8.04
CA PHE A 117 4.08 -7.40 -7.55
C PHE A 117 4.83 -7.46 -6.22
N LEU A 118 4.38 -8.27 -5.26
CA LEU A 118 5.03 -8.40 -3.96
C LEU A 118 6.44 -8.98 -4.06
N VAL A 119 6.68 -9.97 -4.92
CA VAL A 119 8.03 -10.51 -5.16
C VAL A 119 8.94 -9.41 -5.70
N ALA A 120 8.50 -8.65 -6.71
CA ALA A 120 9.28 -7.55 -7.26
C ALA A 120 9.52 -6.44 -6.21
N LEU A 121 8.51 -6.10 -5.42
CA LEU A 121 8.63 -5.11 -4.35
C LEU A 121 9.64 -5.56 -3.30
N ARG A 122 9.61 -6.83 -2.88
CA ARG A 122 10.55 -7.39 -1.91
C ARG A 122 11.99 -7.23 -2.37
N ASP A 123 12.26 -7.58 -3.62
CA ASP A 123 13.60 -7.54 -4.20
C ASP A 123 14.12 -6.10 -4.26
N GLU A 124 13.27 -5.15 -4.65
CA GLU A 124 13.61 -3.73 -4.68
C GLU A 124 13.79 -3.12 -3.28
N VAL A 125 12.96 -3.49 -2.30
CA VAL A 125 13.10 -3.04 -0.90
C VAL A 125 14.44 -3.50 -0.32
N VAL A 126 14.83 -4.76 -0.58
CA VAL A 126 16.12 -5.31 -0.15
C VAL A 126 17.27 -4.59 -0.84
N ALA A 127 17.18 -4.35 -2.16
CA ALA A 127 18.22 -3.68 -2.93
C ALA A 127 18.36 -2.18 -2.57
N PHE A 128 17.27 -1.51 -2.24
CA PHE A 128 17.26 -0.09 -1.91
C PHE A 128 17.90 0.19 -0.54
N GLY A 129 17.70 -0.70 0.44
CA GLY A 129 18.38 -0.65 1.75
C GLY A 129 18.03 0.57 2.62
N LYS A 130 17.06 1.39 2.21
CA LYS A 130 16.58 2.59 2.89
C LYS A 130 15.08 2.46 3.22
N PRO A 131 14.50 3.35 4.04
CA PRO A 131 13.09 3.27 4.42
C PRO A 131 12.14 3.26 3.22
N VAL A 132 11.17 2.34 3.26
CA VAL A 132 10.06 2.22 2.32
C VAL A 132 8.76 2.11 3.11
N ALA A 133 7.82 3.02 2.85
CA ALA A 133 6.47 2.94 3.39
C ALA A 133 5.49 2.47 2.32
N TYR A 134 4.57 1.57 2.67
CA TYR A 134 3.45 1.16 1.82
C TYR A 134 2.14 1.51 2.51
N VAL A 135 1.46 2.53 1.98
CA VAL A 135 0.20 3.06 2.50
C VAL A 135 -0.98 2.44 1.74
N HIS A 136 -1.96 1.90 2.45
CA HIS A 136 -3.19 1.34 1.88
C HIS A 136 -4.40 1.49 2.81
N GLY A 137 -5.59 1.07 2.39
CA GLY A 137 -6.82 1.22 3.19
C GLY A 137 -7.82 0.06 3.16
N ASP A 138 -7.67 -0.91 2.25
CA ASP A 138 -8.66 -1.94 1.88
C ASP A 138 -9.36 -2.70 3.01
N SER A 139 -8.66 -3.03 4.11
CA SER A 139 -9.25 -3.85 5.19
C SER A 139 -9.95 -3.01 6.27
N HIS A 140 -9.87 -1.68 6.13
CA HIS A 140 -10.50 -0.69 7.01
C HIS A 140 -10.07 -0.84 8.48
N TYR A 141 -8.81 -1.23 8.69
CA TYR A 141 -8.24 -1.43 10.01
C TYR A 141 -6.95 -0.64 10.16
N PHE A 142 -6.95 0.38 11.03
CA PHE A 142 -5.75 1.15 11.27
C PHE A 142 -4.65 0.29 11.91
N ARG A 143 -3.51 0.19 11.22
CA ARG A 143 -2.29 -0.44 11.74
C ARG A 143 -1.04 0.11 11.09
N ILE A 144 0.03 0.09 11.88
CA ILE A 144 1.38 0.43 11.43
C ILE A 144 2.32 -0.64 11.96
N ASP A 145 2.86 -1.45 11.06
CA ASP A 145 3.70 -2.58 11.40
C ASP A 145 4.70 -2.89 10.28
N ARG A 146 5.47 -3.96 10.46
CA ARG A 146 6.53 -4.38 9.54
C ARG A 146 6.36 -5.87 9.21
N PRO A 147 5.33 -6.25 8.44
CA PRO A 147 4.97 -7.66 8.24
C PRO A 147 5.82 -8.32 7.15
N PHE A 148 6.50 -7.52 6.33
CA PHE A 148 7.18 -8.03 5.14
C PHE A 148 8.48 -8.75 5.49
N LEU A 149 8.59 -10.02 5.08
CA LEU A 149 9.78 -10.84 5.29
C LEU A 149 10.59 -10.99 4.00
N ASP A 150 11.90 -11.17 4.16
CA ASP A 150 12.77 -11.63 3.09
C ASP A 150 12.57 -13.13 2.79
N SER A 151 13.19 -13.63 1.72
CA SER A 151 13.09 -15.04 1.32
C SER A 151 13.67 -16.04 2.33
N LYS A 152 14.40 -15.55 3.35
CA LYS A 152 14.94 -16.35 4.46
C LYS A 152 14.06 -16.26 5.72
N GLY A 153 12.94 -15.55 5.66
CA GLY A 153 12.02 -15.35 6.79
C GLY A 153 12.48 -14.28 7.78
N ARG A 154 13.44 -13.43 7.42
CA ARG A 154 13.87 -12.29 8.25
C ARG A 154 13.01 -11.08 7.93
N ARG A 155 12.59 -10.35 8.95
CA ARG A 155 11.79 -9.13 8.78
C ARG A 155 12.59 -8.04 8.06
N LEU A 156 11.97 -7.40 7.07
CA LEU A 156 12.50 -6.21 6.40
C LEU A 156 12.26 -4.99 7.29
N GLU A 157 13.22 -4.66 8.14
CA GLU A 157 13.06 -3.58 9.14
C GLU A 157 12.94 -2.18 8.52
N ASN A 158 13.42 -2.02 7.28
CA ASN A 158 13.29 -0.80 6.49
C ASN A 158 11.93 -0.69 5.78
N PHE A 159 11.06 -1.70 5.86
CA PHE A 159 9.72 -1.66 5.27
C PHE A 159 8.67 -1.45 6.36
N VAL A 160 7.81 -0.45 6.18
CA VAL A 160 6.65 -0.20 7.04
C VAL A 160 5.37 -0.27 6.23
N ARG A 161 4.43 -1.10 6.68
CA ARG A 161 3.05 -1.06 6.22
C ARG A 161 2.30 -0.01 7.04
N VAL A 162 1.49 0.78 6.36
CA VAL A 162 0.61 1.77 6.97
C VAL A 162 -0.78 1.55 6.38
N GLU A 163 -1.64 0.91 7.15
CA GLU A 163 -3.05 0.86 6.79
C GLU A 163 -3.78 2.03 7.43
N THR A 164 -4.50 2.78 6.60
CA THR A 164 -5.30 3.92 7.06
C THR A 164 -6.61 3.46 7.68
N PHE A 165 -7.15 4.34 8.50
CA PHE A 165 -8.54 4.34 8.94
C PHE A 165 -9.54 4.20 7.77
N GLY A 166 -10.71 3.60 8.03
CA GLY A 166 -11.76 3.36 7.05
C GLY A 166 -13.09 2.97 7.68
N ASP A 167 -14.19 3.11 6.93
CA ASP A 167 -15.55 2.81 7.38
C ASP A 167 -15.87 1.32 7.28
N ASN A 168 -15.92 0.57 8.39
CA ASN A 168 -16.26 -0.84 8.35
C ASN A 168 -17.77 -1.04 8.54
N GLN A 169 -18.51 -1.01 7.42
CA GLN A 169 -19.97 -1.16 7.43
C GLN A 169 -20.43 -2.51 7.98
N ALA A 170 -19.65 -3.56 7.78
CA ALA A 170 -20.03 -4.91 8.18
C ALA A 170 -20.11 -5.09 9.71
N ASN A 171 -19.33 -4.32 10.48
CA ASN A 171 -19.38 -4.34 11.95
C ASN A 171 -19.94 -3.05 12.57
N GLY A 172 -20.47 -2.13 11.75
CA GLY A 172 -21.06 -0.87 12.18
C GLY A 172 -20.04 0.13 12.76
N ASN A 173 -18.75 -0.09 12.56
CA ASN A 173 -17.70 0.79 13.08
C ASN A 173 -17.25 1.79 12.00
N ASN A 174 -17.70 3.04 12.16
CA ASN A 174 -17.26 4.16 11.34
C ASN A 174 -15.90 4.70 11.84
N ASP A 175 -14.84 3.90 11.71
CA ASP A 175 -13.47 4.26 12.10
C ASP A 175 -12.81 5.20 11.09
N VAL A 176 -13.54 6.22 10.61
CA VAL A 176 -13.05 7.21 9.65
C VAL A 176 -12.28 8.28 10.41
N HIS A 177 -10.97 8.08 10.50
CA HIS A 177 -10.01 9.06 11.00
C HIS A 177 -8.95 9.30 9.92
N TRP A 178 -7.85 9.97 10.26
CA TRP A 178 -6.78 10.19 9.29
C TRP A 178 -5.40 10.13 9.94
N LEU A 179 -4.37 10.01 9.12
CA LEU A 179 -2.98 9.98 9.57
C LEU A 179 -2.27 11.26 9.14
N LYS A 180 -1.63 11.92 10.10
CA LYS A 180 -0.63 12.94 9.82
C LYS A 180 0.73 12.26 9.69
N VAL A 181 1.38 12.45 8.54
CA VAL A 181 2.73 11.93 8.30
C VAL A 181 3.75 13.06 8.43
N PHE A 182 4.70 12.87 9.33
CA PHE A 182 5.88 13.72 9.47
C PHE A 182 7.03 13.11 8.65
N VAL A 183 7.75 13.97 7.93
CA VAL A 183 8.83 13.58 7.02
C VAL A 183 10.07 14.41 7.36
N ASP A 184 11.14 13.72 7.77
CA ASP A 184 12.47 14.30 8.02
C ASP A 184 13.52 13.41 7.35
N ASP A 185 14.02 13.84 6.20
CA ASP A 185 15.01 13.13 5.37
C ASP A 185 16.41 13.04 5.99
N ARG A 186 16.62 13.72 7.13
CA ARG A 186 17.85 13.64 7.91
C ARG A 186 17.75 12.63 9.06
N SER A 187 16.54 12.17 9.37
CA SER A 187 16.31 11.15 10.40
C SER A 187 16.51 9.75 9.84
N ARG A 188 16.86 8.79 10.70
CA ARG A 188 17.09 7.39 10.30
C ARG A 188 15.83 6.72 9.75
N GLU A 189 14.68 6.99 10.37
CA GLU A 189 13.42 6.32 10.03
C GLU A 189 12.63 7.08 8.94
N VAL A 190 12.96 8.35 8.69
CA VAL A 190 12.36 9.28 7.71
C VAL A 190 10.88 9.63 7.95
N PHE A 191 10.05 8.63 8.27
CA PHE A 191 8.63 8.76 8.48
C PHE A 191 8.24 8.58 9.94
N ALA A 192 7.35 9.45 10.42
CA ALA A 192 6.62 9.24 11.66
C ALA A 192 5.12 9.48 11.41
N PHE A 193 4.27 8.65 12.01
CA PHE A 193 2.84 8.62 11.75
C PHE A 193 2.08 8.94 13.02
N GLN A 194 1.16 9.90 12.93
CA GLN A 194 0.33 10.31 14.06
C GLN A 194 -1.14 10.16 13.69
N PRO A 195 -1.88 9.24 14.35
CA PRO A 195 -3.34 9.16 14.26
C PRO A 195 -3.99 10.48 14.64
N GLN A 196 -5.01 10.87 13.87
CA GLN A 196 -5.80 12.07 14.08
C GLN A 196 -7.26 11.68 14.19
N ILE A 197 -7.72 11.57 15.44
CA ILE A 197 -9.07 11.11 15.76
C ILE A 197 -10.06 12.24 15.51
N VAL A 198 -11.03 12.00 14.65
CA VAL A 198 -12.15 12.91 14.39
C VAL A 198 -13.23 12.67 15.44
N PRO A 199 -13.50 13.60 16.38
CA PRO A 199 -14.41 13.33 17.49
C PRO A 199 -15.83 12.96 17.06
N ALA A 200 -16.31 13.52 15.94
CA ALA A 200 -17.64 13.24 15.39
C ALA A 200 -17.81 11.82 14.85
N ASN A 201 -16.71 11.10 14.59
CA ASN A 201 -16.74 9.75 14.02
C ASN A 201 -16.65 8.66 15.10
N ARG A 202 -16.68 9.03 16.39
CA ARG A 202 -16.70 8.06 17.48
C ARG A 202 -18.09 7.42 17.59
N THR A 203 -18.15 6.10 17.49
CA THR A 203 -19.41 5.33 17.43
C THR A 203 -19.97 4.94 18.81
N ALA A 204 -19.10 4.74 19.82
CA ALA A 204 -19.50 4.21 21.13
C ALA A 204 -19.26 5.15 22.33
N VAL A 205 -18.48 6.22 22.16
CA VAL A 205 -18.17 7.16 23.25
C VAL A 205 -18.44 8.60 22.81
N PRO A 206 -19.03 9.45 23.68
CA PRO A 206 -19.24 10.86 23.36
C PRO A 206 -17.94 11.58 22.97
N ALA A 207 -18.07 12.66 22.21
CA ALA A 207 -16.97 13.56 21.96
C ALA A 207 -16.43 14.12 23.29
N PRO A 208 -15.10 14.29 23.45
CA PRO A 208 -14.55 14.97 24.61
C PRO A 208 -15.10 16.41 24.67
N PRO A 209 -15.28 17.00 25.86
CA PRO A 209 -15.61 18.41 25.99
C PRO A 209 -14.54 19.28 25.30
N LYS A 210 -14.94 20.46 24.83
CA LYS A 210 -13.98 21.39 24.23
C LYS A 210 -13.02 21.86 25.31
N ARG A 211 -11.73 22.04 24.96
CA ARG A 211 -10.75 22.63 25.89
C ARG A 211 -11.22 24.03 26.27
N GLY A 212 -11.58 24.25 27.54
CA GLY A 212 -11.99 25.56 28.08
C GLY A 212 -13.40 25.62 28.69
N ASP A 213 -14.13 24.51 28.76
CA ASP A 213 -15.46 24.44 29.41
C ASP A 213 -15.41 23.97 30.88
N ASP A 214 -14.26 24.10 31.56
CA ASP A 214 -14.07 23.81 33.00
C ASP A 214 -14.04 25.10 33.84
#